data_AF-A0A160T0J8-F1
#
_entry.id   AF-A0A160T0J8-F1
#
_cell.length_a   1.000
_cell.length_b   1.000
_cell.length_c   1.000
_cell.angle_alpha   90.00
_cell.angle_beta   90.00
_cell.angle_gamma   90.00
#
_symmetry.space_group_name_H-M   'P 1'
#
loop_
_entity.id
_entity.type
_entity.pdbx_description
1 polymer ?
#
loop_
_entity_poly.entity_id
_entity_poly.type
_entity_poly.pdbx_seq_one_letter_code
_entity_poly.pdbx_strand_id
1 'polypeptide(L)'
;MNDEPMLPPHPEAVDAAMTAAFATNRLTRGEDALYIAHRRASLGDMVTAAGLTDLLQGADMLAASEDIDAMTTVVHALNEEDLDDAMEIGAISGELAVISDVLASLEMETLSEFLHDRSQRLRELSVDNILRYGALRALTETMSETGEKVGQLGEEESAEGHARLGLAEAVAANSEAMAIAGEEMIAEGLATLAAAQGAFDAGAELED
;
A
#
# COMPACT_ATOMS: atom_id res chain seq x y z
N MET A 1 29.21 -1.32 72.52
CA MET A 1 29.28 -1.37 71.04
C MET A 1 30.13 -0.19 70.64
N ASN A 2 31.35 -0.45 70.18
CA ASN A 2 32.27 0.60 69.73
C ASN A 2 31.73 1.17 68.42
N ASP A 3 31.24 2.41 68.46
CA ASP A 3 31.20 3.26 67.28
C ASP A 3 32.62 3.77 67.04
N GLU A 4 33.41 3.01 66.27
CA GLU A 4 34.58 3.58 65.64
C GLU A 4 34.10 4.68 64.68
N PRO A 5 34.56 5.94 64.81
CA PRO A 5 34.18 6.98 63.88
C PRO A 5 34.62 6.53 62.48
N MET A 6 33.67 6.38 61.55
CA MET A 6 33.99 6.13 60.15
C MET A 6 34.96 7.22 59.69
N LEU A 7 36.24 6.87 59.57
CA LEU A 7 37.21 7.75 58.94
C LEU A 7 36.69 8.03 57.51
N PRO A 8 36.70 9.28 57.04
CA PRO A 8 36.32 9.57 55.68
C PRO A 8 37.20 8.74 54.73
N PRO A 9 36.63 8.16 53.66
CA PRO A 9 37.40 7.38 52.71
C PRO A 9 38.57 8.20 52.19
N HIS A 10 39.72 7.55 52.01
CA HIS A 10 40.89 8.20 51.41
C HIS A 10 40.49 8.79 50.05
N PRO A 11 40.94 10.01 49.72
CA PRO A 11 40.53 10.74 48.50
C PRO A 11 40.79 9.94 47.21
N GLU A 12 41.83 9.10 47.18
CA GLU A 12 42.15 8.21 46.07
C GLU A 12 41.09 7.10 45.87
N ALA A 13 40.52 6.56 46.96
CA ALA A 13 39.47 5.56 46.87
C ALA A 13 38.16 6.17 46.33
N VAL A 14 37.90 7.45 46.63
CA VAL A 14 36.75 8.18 46.09
C VAL A 14 36.94 8.43 44.59
N ASP A 15 38.13 8.85 44.16
CA ASP A 15 38.44 9.11 42.76
C ASP A 15 38.39 7.84 41.90
N ALA A 16 38.95 6.73 42.40
CA ALA A 16 38.87 5.42 41.76
C ALA A 16 37.41 4.94 41.62
N ALA A 17 36.60 5.08 42.65
CA ALA A 17 35.18 4.72 42.62
C ALA A 17 34.39 5.58 41.61
N MET A 18 34.66 6.89 41.54
CA MET A 18 34.03 7.80 40.58
C MET A 18 34.42 7.46 39.14
N THR A 19 35.69 7.16 38.90
CA THR A 19 36.22 6.76 37.59
C THR A 19 35.60 5.44 37.12
N ALA A 20 35.53 4.44 38.01
CA ALA A 20 34.88 3.17 37.73
C ALA A 20 33.39 3.33 37.46
N ALA A 21 32.69 4.19 38.22
CA ALA A 21 31.28 4.47 38.01
C ALA A 21 31.02 5.17 36.67
N PHE A 22 31.84 6.14 36.30
CA PHE A 22 31.76 6.81 35.00
C PHE A 22 32.00 5.83 33.85
N ALA A 23 33.06 5.03 33.91
CA ALA A 23 33.37 4.06 32.87
C ALA A 23 32.25 3.03 32.71
N THR A 24 31.75 2.47 33.83
CA THR A 24 30.65 1.50 33.81
C THR A 24 29.39 2.12 33.20
N ASN A 25 29.06 3.38 33.55
CA ASN A 25 27.92 4.07 32.97
C ASN A 25 28.05 4.22 31.45
N ARG A 26 29.22 4.63 30.96
CA ARG A 26 29.48 4.81 29.52
C ARG A 26 29.38 3.48 28.75
N LEU A 27 29.97 2.41 29.29
CA LEU A 27 29.88 1.07 28.70
C LEU A 27 28.42 0.59 28.63
N THR A 28 27.66 0.67 29.73
CA THR A 28 26.26 0.25 29.75
C THR A 28 25.40 1.08 28.80
N ARG A 29 25.55 2.41 28.80
CA ARG A 29 24.78 3.29 27.91
C ARG A 29 25.13 3.08 26.44
N GLY A 30 26.40 2.80 26.13
CA GLY A 30 26.82 2.50 24.77
C GLY A 30 26.28 1.17 24.26
N GLU A 31 26.32 0.11 25.08
CA GLU A 31 25.71 -1.19 24.77
C GLU A 31 24.19 -1.08 24.57
N ASP A 32 23.49 -0.33 25.45
CA ASP A 32 22.05 -0.07 25.29
C ASP A 32 21.75 0.66 23.97
N ALA A 33 22.59 1.64 23.60
CA ALA A 33 22.44 2.39 22.34
C ALA A 33 22.65 1.48 21.12
N LEU A 34 23.68 0.63 21.13
CA LEU A 34 23.93 -0.36 20.09
C LEU A 34 22.78 -1.36 19.95
N TYR A 35 22.23 -1.84 21.06
CA TYR A 35 21.09 -2.76 21.04
C TYR A 35 19.85 -2.12 20.42
N ILE A 36 19.53 -0.89 20.81
CA ILE A 36 18.39 -0.15 20.25
C ILE A 36 18.61 0.17 18.77
N ALA A 37 19.82 0.57 18.38
CA ALA A 37 20.18 0.84 16.99
C ALA A 37 19.95 -0.39 16.11
N HIS A 38 20.48 -1.56 16.48
CA HIS A 38 20.28 -2.80 15.73
C HIS A 38 18.80 -3.17 15.60
N ARG A 39 18.04 -3.04 16.69
CA ARG A 39 16.60 -3.35 16.66
C ARG A 39 15.83 -2.40 15.73
N ARG A 40 16.18 -1.12 15.72
CA ARG A 40 15.57 -0.12 14.84
C ARG A 40 15.94 -0.34 13.38
N ALA A 41 17.21 -0.68 13.09
CA ALA A 41 17.63 -1.03 11.73
C ALA A 41 16.81 -2.20 11.18
N SER A 42 16.66 -3.28 11.96
CA SER A 42 15.84 -4.43 11.55
C SER A 42 14.36 -4.08 11.34
N LEU A 43 13.79 -3.16 12.13
CA LEU A 43 12.44 -2.64 11.89
C LEU A 43 12.37 -1.82 10.60
N GLY A 44 13.39 -1.00 10.32
CA GLY A 44 13.52 -0.25 9.07
C GLY A 44 13.54 -1.15 7.84
N ASP A 45 14.26 -2.28 7.89
CA ASP A 45 14.28 -3.27 6.80
C ASP A 45 12.88 -3.85 6.52
N MET A 46 12.13 -4.19 7.57
CA MET A 46 10.76 -4.69 7.43
C MET A 46 9.81 -3.63 6.86
N VAL A 47 9.92 -2.38 7.31
CA VAL A 47 9.11 -1.26 6.78
C VAL A 47 9.48 -0.96 5.32
N THR A 48 10.76 -1.11 4.95
CA THR A 48 11.20 -0.99 3.55
C THR A 48 10.57 -2.06 2.67
N ALA A 49 10.61 -3.32 3.11
CA ALA A 49 10.00 -4.43 2.39
C ALA A 49 8.48 -4.26 2.24
N ALA A 50 7.82 -3.77 3.29
CA ALA A 50 6.40 -3.42 3.25
C ALA A 50 6.14 -2.30 2.24
N GLY A 51 6.89 -1.19 2.31
CA GLY A 51 6.72 -0.07 1.38
C GLY A 51 6.95 -0.44 -0.09
N LEU A 52 7.92 -1.30 -0.39
CA LEU A 52 8.10 -1.85 -1.74
C LEU A 52 6.91 -2.71 -2.19
N THR A 53 6.33 -3.48 -1.27
CA THR A 53 5.16 -4.32 -1.56
C THR A 53 3.95 -3.43 -1.88
N ASP A 54 3.70 -2.39 -1.10
CA ASP A 54 2.59 -1.47 -1.33
C ASP A 54 2.75 -0.74 -2.67
N LEU A 55 3.97 -0.32 -3.06
CA LEU A 55 4.23 0.27 -4.37
C LEU A 55 3.89 -0.68 -5.53
N LEU A 56 4.26 -1.95 -5.40
CA LEU A 56 3.95 -2.96 -6.43
C LEU A 56 2.45 -3.22 -6.50
N GLN A 57 1.79 -3.36 -5.35
CA GLN A 57 0.34 -3.51 -5.28
C GLN A 57 -0.38 -2.30 -5.87
N GLY A 58 0.07 -1.08 -5.56
CA GLY A 58 -0.46 0.15 -6.12
C GLY A 58 -0.36 0.19 -7.64
N ALA A 59 0.80 -0.18 -8.18
CA ALA A 59 1.01 -0.27 -9.64
C ALA A 59 0.11 -1.34 -10.29
N ASP A 60 0.00 -2.52 -9.69
CA ASP A 60 -0.87 -3.60 -10.19
C ASP A 60 -2.35 -3.17 -10.18
N MET A 61 -2.78 -2.45 -9.15
CA MET A 61 -4.14 -1.92 -9.06
C MET A 61 -4.41 -0.83 -10.11
N LEU A 62 -3.47 0.09 -10.33
CA LEU A 62 -3.59 1.08 -11.40
C LEU A 62 -3.70 0.42 -12.77
N ALA A 63 -2.87 -0.58 -13.07
CA ALA A 63 -2.96 -1.34 -14.30
C ALA A 63 -4.32 -2.06 -14.43
N ALA A 64 -4.80 -2.67 -13.35
CA ALA A 64 -6.12 -3.31 -13.34
C ALA A 64 -7.27 -2.31 -13.57
N SER A 65 -7.16 -1.09 -13.04
CA SER A 65 -8.10 -0.01 -13.29
C SER A 65 -8.12 0.38 -14.77
N GLU A 66 -6.95 0.52 -15.40
CA GLU A 66 -6.83 0.82 -16.83
C GLU A 66 -7.43 -0.29 -17.71
N ASP A 67 -7.22 -1.55 -17.35
CA ASP A 67 -7.83 -2.69 -18.03
C ASP A 67 -9.36 -2.66 -17.93
N ILE A 68 -9.91 -2.32 -16.75
CA ILE A 68 -11.35 -2.17 -16.56
C ILE A 68 -11.93 -1.05 -17.42
N ASP A 69 -11.24 0.10 -17.50
CA ASP A 69 -11.66 1.24 -18.34
C ASP A 69 -11.65 0.88 -19.83
N ALA A 70 -10.60 0.18 -20.28
CA ALA A 70 -10.51 -0.32 -21.66
C ALA A 70 -11.65 -1.29 -21.97
N MET A 71 -11.96 -2.24 -21.08
CA MET A 71 -13.08 -3.17 -21.27
C MET A 71 -14.43 -2.44 -21.29
N THR A 72 -14.62 -1.47 -20.41
CA THR A 72 -15.82 -0.62 -20.33
C THR A 72 -16.03 0.11 -21.65
N THR A 73 -14.97 0.68 -22.23
CA THR A 73 -15.00 1.35 -23.54
C THR A 73 -15.37 0.40 -24.68
N VAL A 74 -14.77 -0.79 -24.72
CA VAL A 74 -15.07 -1.80 -25.76
C VAL A 74 -16.52 -2.26 -25.67
N VAL A 75 -17.01 -2.57 -24.46
CA VAL A 75 -18.40 -3.00 -24.25
C VAL A 75 -19.36 -1.88 -24.62
N HIS A 76 -19.05 -0.63 -24.27
CA HIS A 76 -19.87 0.52 -24.65
C HIS A 76 -20.01 0.66 -26.18
N ALA A 77 -18.90 0.60 -26.90
CA ALA A 77 -18.89 0.74 -28.36
C ALA A 77 -19.68 -0.38 -29.08
N LEU A 78 -19.54 -1.63 -28.62
CA LEU A 78 -20.29 -2.76 -29.20
C LEU A 78 -21.81 -2.62 -28.96
N ASN A 79 -22.19 -2.06 -27.81
CA ASN A 79 -23.59 -1.94 -27.45
C ASN A 79 -24.31 -0.81 -28.21
N GLU A 80 -23.62 0.28 -28.59
CA GLU A 80 -24.26 1.35 -29.37
C GLU A 80 -24.75 0.86 -30.74
N GLU A 81 -23.95 0.04 -31.43
CA GLU A 81 -24.33 -0.60 -32.70
C GLU A 81 -25.53 -1.54 -32.51
N ASP A 82 -25.50 -2.37 -31.45
CA ASP A 82 -26.60 -3.29 -31.12
C ASP A 82 -27.93 -2.55 -30.84
N LEU A 83 -27.89 -1.33 -30.28
CA LEU A 83 -29.08 -0.52 -30.05
C LEU A 83 -29.66 0.02 -31.35
N ASP A 84 -28.82 0.51 -32.25
CA ASP A 84 -29.25 1.03 -33.55
C ASP A 84 -29.91 -0.09 -34.38
N ASP A 85 -29.30 -1.27 -34.41
CA ASP A 85 -29.87 -2.47 -35.04
C ASP A 85 -31.23 -2.84 -34.43
N ALA A 86 -31.34 -2.81 -33.10
CA ALA A 86 -32.60 -3.11 -32.42
C ALA A 86 -33.70 -2.10 -32.77
N MET A 87 -33.35 -0.82 -32.92
CA MET A 87 -34.27 0.24 -33.32
C MET A 87 -34.71 0.08 -34.78
N GLU A 88 -33.79 -0.28 -35.68
CA GLU A 88 -34.10 -0.57 -37.09
C GLU A 88 -35.06 -1.77 -37.21
N ILE A 89 -34.78 -2.86 -36.49
CA ILE A 89 -35.67 -4.03 -36.45
C ILE A 89 -37.07 -3.65 -35.95
N GLY A 90 -37.16 -2.77 -34.95
CA GLY A 90 -38.42 -2.24 -34.44
C GLY A 90 -39.19 -1.41 -35.48
N ALA A 91 -38.49 -0.59 -36.27
CA ALA A 91 -39.09 0.17 -37.37
C ALA A 91 -39.64 -0.76 -38.47
N ILE A 92 -38.82 -1.72 -38.91
CA ILE A 92 -39.21 -2.72 -39.92
C ILE A 92 -40.43 -3.52 -39.43
N SER A 93 -40.47 -3.89 -38.15
CA SER A 93 -41.64 -4.51 -37.54
C SER A 93 -42.91 -3.67 -37.72
N GLY A 94 -42.84 -2.37 -37.41
CA GLY A 94 -43.98 -1.46 -37.59
C GLY A 94 -44.43 -1.35 -39.05
N GLU A 95 -43.49 -1.27 -39.99
CA GLU A 95 -43.78 -1.25 -41.43
C GLU A 95 -44.49 -2.53 -41.89
N LEU A 96 -44.02 -3.71 -41.45
CA LEU A 96 -44.66 -4.98 -41.76
C LEU A 96 -46.08 -5.09 -41.18
N ALA A 97 -46.32 -4.53 -40.00
CA ALA A 97 -47.66 -4.48 -39.40
C ALA A 97 -48.63 -3.65 -40.27
N VAL A 98 -48.19 -2.48 -40.75
CA VAL A 98 -49.00 -1.64 -41.64
C VAL A 98 -49.28 -2.35 -42.96
N ILE A 99 -48.29 -3.03 -43.55
CA ILE A 99 -48.49 -3.81 -44.79
C ILE A 99 -49.48 -4.96 -44.55
N SER A 100 -49.39 -5.64 -43.40
CA SER A 100 -50.34 -6.68 -43.00
C SER A 100 -51.79 -6.16 -42.96
N ASP A 101 -52.01 -4.98 -42.36
CA ASP A 101 -53.34 -4.34 -42.31
C ASP A 101 -53.88 -4.03 -43.71
N VAL A 102 -53.02 -3.56 -44.63
CA VAL A 102 -53.41 -3.32 -46.03
C VAL A 102 -53.78 -4.61 -46.73
N LEU A 103 -53.00 -5.69 -46.57
CA LEU A 103 -53.29 -6.99 -47.18
C LEU A 103 -54.58 -7.61 -46.64
N ALA A 104 -54.87 -7.43 -45.35
CA ALA A 104 -56.13 -7.85 -44.76
C ALA A 104 -57.33 -7.13 -45.42
N SER A 105 -57.18 -5.83 -45.71
CA SER A 105 -58.21 -5.05 -46.42
C SER A 105 -58.43 -5.50 -47.88
N LEU A 106 -57.44 -6.15 -48.49
CA LEU A 106 -57.51 -6.73 -49.83
C LEU A 106 -57.96 -8.21 -49.81
N GLU A 107 -58.45 -8.71 -48.67
CA GLU A 107 -58.89 -10.10 -48.48
C GLU A 107 -57.78 -11.14 -48.74
N MET A 108 -56.51 -10.77 -48.54
CA MET A 108 -55.34 -11.64 -48.71
C MET A 108 -54.92 -12.29 -47.38
N GLU A 109 -55.83 -13.04 -46.75
CA GLU A 109 -55.72 -13.53 -45.37
C GLU A 109 -54.40 -14.24 -45.02
N THR A 110 -53.93 -15.15 -45.89
CA THR A 110 -52.69 -15.90 -45.62
C THR A 110 -51.45 -15.00 -45.58
N LEU A 111 -51.36 -13.99 -46.45
CA LEU A 111 -50.22 -13.08 -46.46
C LEU A 111 -50.32 -12.04 -45.33
N SER A 112 -51.52 -11.56 -45.02
CA SER A 112 -51.71 -10.66 -43.88
C SER A 112 -51.34 -11.34 -42.57
N GLU A 113 -51.77 -12.58 -42.35
CA GLU A 113 -51.47 -13.34 -41.13
C GLU A 113 -49.96 -13.61 -41.01
N PHE A 114 -49.29 -14.01 -42.09
CA PHE A 114 -47.84 -14.23 -42.11
C PHE A 114 -47.05 -12.95 -41.77
N LEU A 115 -47.40 -11.81 -42.39
CA LEU A 115 -46.72 -10.54 -42.10
C LEU A 115 -47.05 -10.02 -40.69
N HIS A 116 -48.27 -10.27 -40.20
CA HIS A 116 -48.63 -9.94 -38.83
C HIS A 116 -47.74 -10.70 -37.85
N ASP A 117 -47.68 -12.03 -37.94
CA ASP A 117 -46.83 -12.85 -37.07
C ASP A 117 -45.36 -12.43 -37.14
N ARG A 118 -44.85 -12.19 -38.36
CA ARG A 118 -43.46 -11.74 -38.53
C ARG A 118 -43.21 -10.36 -37.90
N SER A 119 -44.15 -9.42 -38.05
CA SER A 119 -44.07 -8.11 -37.41
C SER A 119 -44.00 -8.23 -35.89
N GLN A 120 -44.88 -9.05 -35.29
CA GLN A 120 -44.91 -9.30 -33.85
C GLN A 120 -43.59 -9.87 -33.37
N ARG A 121 -43.05 -10.87 -34.10
CA ARG A 121 -41.78 -11.51 -33.75
C ARG A 121 -40.60 -10.56 -33.81
N LEU A 122 -40.52 -9.71 -34.84
CA LEU A 122 -39.47 -8.69 -34.93
C LEU A 122 -39.61 -7.64 -33.81
N ARG A 123 -40.85 -7.29 -33.42
CA ARG A 123 -41.08 -6.38 -32.30
C ARG A 123 -40.57 -6.95 -30.98
N GLU A 124 -40.88 -8.22 -30.70
CA GLU A 124 -40.37 -8.92 -29.52
C GLU A 124 -38.84 -8.90 -29.49
N LEU A 125 -38.20 -9.24 -30.61
CA LEU A 125 -36.74 -9.22 -30.72
C LEU A 125 -36.15 -7.81 -30.51
N SER A 126 -36.78 -6.78 -31.05
CA SER A 126 -36.37 -5.38 -30.84
C SER A 126 -36.45 -4.99 -29.36
N VAL A 127 -37.58 -5.29 -28.70
CA VAL A 127 -37.77 -5.01 -27.26
C VAL A 127 -36.74 -5.75 -26.40
N ASP A 128 -36.52 -7.05 -26.66
CA ASP A 128 -35.56 -7.86 -25.90
C ASP A 128 -34.13 -7.31 -26.05
N ASN A 129 -33.72 -6.91 -27.26
CA ASN A 129 -32.39 -6.32 -27.48
C ASN A 129 -32.23 -4.95 -26.81
N ILE A 130 -33.26 -4.09 -26.84
CA ILE A 130 -33.23 -2.80 -26.14
C ILE A 130 -33.10 -2.99 -24.62
N LEU A 131 -33.83 -3.95 -24.04
CA LEU A 131 -33.71 -4.27 -22.62
C LEU A 131 -32.32 -4.81 -22.27
N ARG A 132 -31.75 -5.66 -23.14
CA ARG A 132 -30.39 -6.18 -22.99
C ARG A 132 -29.35 -5.07 -23.06
N TYR A 133 -29.48 -4.13 -24.00
CA TYR A 133 -28.64 -2.93 -24.09
C TYR A 133 -28.68 -2.14 -22.77
N GLY A 134 -29.87 -1.88 -22.24
CA GLY A 134 -30.03 -1.16 -20.97
C GLY A 134 -29.32 -1.86 -19.80
N ALA A 135 -29.42 -3.19 -19.73
CA ALA A 135 -28.72 -3.98 -18.72
C ALA A 135 -27.18 -3.92 -18.88
N LEU A 136 -26.67 -4.00 -20.11
CA LEU A 136 -25.23 -3.91 -20.39
C LEU A 136 -24.69 -2.50 -20.13
N ARG A 137 -25.47 -1.46 -20.41
CA ARG A 137 -25.14 -0.07 -20.05
C ARG A 137 -25.01 0.10 -18.54
N ALA A 138 -25.97 -0.41 -17.76
CA ALA A 138 -25.90 -0.36 -16.29
C ALA A 138 -24.69 -1.14 -15.74
N LEU A 139 -24.35 -2.28 -16.34
CA LEU A 139 -23.14 -3.04 -16.01
C LEU A 139 -21.87 -2.21 -16.31
N THR A 140 -21.82 -1.58 -17.48
CA THR A 140 -20.69 -0.74 -17.91
C THR A 140 -20.47 0.44 -16.95
N GLU A 141 -21.55 1.09 -16.50
CA GLU A 141 -21.49 2.15 -15.49
C GLU A 141 -20.93 1.64 -14.15
N THR A 142 -21.40 0.48 -13.68
CA THR A 142 -20.87 -0.16 -12.46
C THR A 142 -19.40 -0.57 -12.60
N MET A 143 -19.00 -1.04 -13.78
CA MET A 143 -17.60 -1.38 -14.07
C MET A 143 -16.72 -0.14 -14.08
N SER A 144 -17.17 0.97 -14.68
CA SER A 144 -16.47 2.25 -14.67
C SER A 144 -16.24 2.76 -13.24
N GLU A 145 -17.26 2.74 -12.39
CA GLU A 145 -17.14 3.11 -10.98
C GLU A 145 -16.15 2.20 -10.22
N THR A 146 -16.19 0.90 -10.54
CA THR A 146 -15.27 -0.09 -9.96
C THR A 146 -13.83 0.17 -10.38
N GLY A 147 -13.61 0.47 -11.67
CA GLY A 147 -12.32 0.86 -12.22
C GLY A 147 -11.78 2.08 -11.49
N GLU A 148 -12.56 3.16 -11.43
CA GLU A 148 -12.19 4.37 -10.69
C GLU A 148 -11.80 4.07 -9.24
N LYS A 149 -12.58 3.23 -8.55
CA LYS A 149 -12.28 2.89 -7.16
C LYS A 149 -10.99 2.08 -7.01
N VAL A 150 -10.74 1.14 -7.92
CA VAL A 150 -9.49 0.37 -7.96
C VAL A 150 -8.30 1.29 -8.25
N GLY A 151 -8.46 2.25 -9.17
CA GLY A 151 -7.45 3.26 -9.47
C GLY A 151 -7.10 4.11 -8.24
N GLN A 152 -8.11 4.62 -7.53
CA GLN A 152 -7.91 5.37 -6.28
C GLN A 152 -7.17 4.56 -5.22
N LEU A 153 -7.54 3.30 -5.01
CA LEU A 153 -6.84 2.42 -4.06
C LEU A 153 -5.39 2.18 -4.50
N GLY A 154 -5.13 2.09 -5.80
CA GLY A 154 -3.78 1.97 -6.33
C GLY A 154 -2.91 3.21 -6.07
N GLU A 155 -3.48 4.41 -6.21
CA GLU A 155 -2.81 5.66 -5.84
C GLU A 155 -2.54 5.75 -4.33
N GLU A 156 -3.51 5.34 -3.50
CA GLU A 156 -3.39 5.32 -2.04
C GLU A 156 -2.27 4.38 -1.59
N GLU A 157 -2.21 3.15 -2.12
CA GLU A 157 -1.14 2.20 -1.80
C GLU A 157 0.23 2.66 -2.29
N SER A 158 0.29 3.30 -3.47
CA SER A 158 1.53 3.89 -3.95
C SER A 158 2.02 5.01 -3.02
N ALA A 159 1.11 5.84 -2.52
CA ALA A 159 1.44 6.92 -1.58
C ALA A 159 1.88 6.36 -0.22
N GLU A 160 1.20 5.32 0.28
CA GLU A 160 1.58 4.63 1.51
C GLU A 160 2.97 3.98 1.39
N GLY A 161 3.23 3.29 0.27
CA GLY A 161 4.52 2.69 -0.01
C GLY A 161 5.67 3.71 0.02
N HIS A 162 5.48 4.87 -0.62
CA HIS A 162 6.44 5.98 -0.57
C HIS A 162 6.65 6.52 0.85
N ALA A 163 5.58 6.70 1.62
CA ALA A 163 5.68 7.19 2.99
C ALA A 163 6.43 6.20 3.90
N ARG A 164 6.17 4.89 3.75
CA ARG A 164 6.88 3.84 4.48
C ARG A 164 8.37 3.78 4.11
N LEU A 165 8.71 3.92 2.83
CA LEU A 165 10.12 4.00 2.40
C LEU A 165 10.85 5.19 3.00
N GLY A 166 10.23 6.39 2.97
CA GLY A 166 10.82 7.57 3.60
C GLY A 166 10.98 7.42 5.11
N LEU A 167 10.02 6.78 5.79
CA LEU A 167 10.12 6.45 7.21
C LEU A 167 11.28 5.47 7.47
N ALA A 168 11.41 4.42 6.65
CA ALA A 168 12.47 3.43 6.80
C ALA A 168 13.86 4.04 6.61
N GLU A 169 14.03 4.92 5.62
CA GLU A 169 15.27 5.67 5.40
C GLU A 169 15.64 6.53 6.62
N ALA A 170 14.66 7.25 7.17
CA ALA A 170 14.87 8.04 8.38
C ALA A 170 15.24 7.16 9.60
N VAL A 171 14.60 5.98 9.73
CA VAL A 171 14.92 5.00 10.78
C VAL A 171 16.33 4.44 10.60
N ALA A 172 16.74 4.12 9.37
CA ALA A 172 18.08 3.62 9.07
C ALA A 172 19.15 4.65 9.47
N ALA A 173 19.00 5.90 9.02
CA ALA A 173 19.93 6.98 9.36
C ALA A 173 19.99 7.24 10.88
N ASN A 174 18.83 7.22 11.56
CA ASN A 174 18.80 7.39 13.02
C ASN A 174 19.46 6.22 13.77
N SER A 175 19.27 4.99 13.27
CA SER A 175 19.86 3.79 13.85
C SER A 175 21.37 3.79 13.71
N GLU A 176 21.89 4.16 12.54
CA GLU A 176 23.32 4.31 12.29
C GLU A 176 23.94 5.37 13.21
N ALA A 177 23.32 6.54 13.33
CA ALA A 177 23.79 7.59 14.24
C ALA A 177 23.79 7.14 15.71
N MET A 178 22.77 6.38 16.14
CA MET A 178 22.74 5.79 17.48
C MET A 178 23.83 4.73 17.68
N ALA A 179 24.13 3.94 16.65
CA ALA A 179 25.18 2.93 16.73
C ALA A 179 26.55 3.59 16.93
N ILE A 180 26.88 4.60 16.11
CA ILE A 180 28.12 5.37 16.22
C ILE A 180 28.25 5.99 17.61
N ALA A 181 27.20 6.66 18.11
CA ALA A 181 27.21 7.25 19.45
C ALA A 181 27.41 6.18 20.55
N GLY A 182 26.86 4.98 20.36
CA GLY A 182 27.05 3.85 21.27
C GLY A 182 28.51 3.35 21.29
N GLU A 183 29.12 3.19 20.11
CA GLU A 183 30.53 2.83 19.97
C GLU A 183 31.46 3.86 20.62
N GLU A 184 31.18 5.16 20.43
CA GLU A 184 31.93 6.25 21.06
C GLU A 184 31.84 6.20 22.60
N MET A 185 30.66 5.94 23.17
CA MET A 185 30.50 5.79 24.61
C MET A 185 31.28 4.57 25.14
N ILE A 186 31.25 3.45 24.42
CA ILE A 186 32.03 2.25 24.81
C ILE A 186 33.52 2.57 24.78
N ALA A 187 34.00 3.20 23.71
CA ALA A 187 35.40 3.59 23.57
C ALA A 187 35.85 4.55 24.69
N GLU A 188 35.03 5.55 25.04
CA GLU A 188 35.29 6.48 26.14
C GLU A 188 35.36 5.75 27.50
N GLY A 189 34.44 4.81 27.74
CA GLY A 189 34.43 3.97 28.94
C GLY A 189 35.68 3.09 29.06
N LEU A 190 36.06 2.40 27.98
CA LEU A 190 37.26 1.56 27.93
C LEU A 190 38.54 2.39 28.10
N ALA A 191 38.64 3.54 27.44
CA ALA A 191 39.77 4.45 27.57
C ALA A 191 39.93 4.95 29.01
N THR A 192 38.81 5.23 29.69
CA THR A 192 38.82 5.65 31.10
C THR A 192 39.34 4.54 32.02
N LEU A 193 38.91 3.29 31.81
CA LEU A 193 39.43 2.15 32.57
C LEU A 193 40.92 1.91 32.32
N ALA A 194 41.37 2.01 31.07
CA ALA A 194 42.77 1.85 30.71
C ALA A 194 43.64 2.94 31.34
N ALA A 195 43.18 4.19 31.35
CA ALA A 195 43.87 5.29 32.02
C ALA A 195 43.96 5.08 33.54
N ALA A 196 42.87 4.61 34.17
CA ALA A 196 42.85 4.29 35.60
C ALA A 196 43.83 3.15 35.95
N GLN A 197 43.87 2.09 35.13
CA GLN A 197 44.81 0.99 35.31
C GLN A 197 46.27 1.46 35.16
N GLY A 198 46.57 2.25 34.13
CA GLY A 198 47.92 2.78 33.94
C GLY A 198 48.38 3.69 35.08
N ALA A 199 47.46 4.47 35.68
CA ALA A 199 47.76 5.27 36.86
C ALA A 199 48.04 4.41 38.11
N PHE A 200 47.27 3.33 38.30
CA PHE A 200 47.50 2.36 39.37
C PHE A 200 48.87 1.67 39.23
N ASP A 201 49.19 1.18 38.03
CA ASP A 201 50.47 0.49 37.76
C ASP A 201 51.67 1.43 37.99
N ALA A 202 51.59 2.69 37.54
CA ALA A 202 52.63 3.70 37.76
C ALA A 202 52.79 4.08 39.24
N GLY A 203 51.70 4.06 40.02
CA GLY A 203 51.75 4.26 41.46
C GLY A 203 52.48 3.13 42.18
N ALA A 204 52.23 1.88 41.78
CA ALA A 204 52.89 0.71 42.33
C ALA A 204 54.41 0.70 42.07
N GLU A 205 54.86 1.17 40.90
CA GLU A 205 56.30 1.28 40.57
C GLU A 205 57.05 2.37 41.36
N LEU A 206 56.34 3.35 41.94
CA LEU A 206 56.94 4.42 42.75
C LEU A 206 57.07 4.06 44.24
N GLU A 207 56.40 2.99 44.67
CA GLU A 207 56.44 2.49 46.06
C GLU A 207 57.50 1.40 46.31
N ASP A 208 58.14 0.88 45.24
CA ASP A 208 59.31 -0.02 45.26
C ASP A 208 60.65 0.75 45.18
#